data_AF-A0A3D4UYX7-F1
#
_entry.id   AF-A0A3D4UYX7-F1
#
_cell.length_a   1.000
_cell.length_b   1.000
_cell.length_c   1.000
_cell.angle_alpha   90.00
_cell.angle_beta   90.00
_cell.angle_gamma   90.00
#
_symmetry.space_group_name_H-M   'P 1'
#
loop_
_entity.id
_entity.type
_entity.pdbx_description
1 polymer ?
#
loop_
_entity_poly.entity_id
_entity_poly.type
_entity_poly.pdbx_seq_one_letter_code
_entity_poly.pdbx_strand_id
1 'polypeptide(L)'
;ALKQLAAVEISKKKKLSEQRGVMLAGVLGVTTTVFSEQYTVQKGDYLGKLGNVKEILKLNPQIKDPDLIRPGQKINLPGKKTAVPKATPKVAPKPAVTGTESFAKDLAPHEGYRSHVYKDHKGNPTIGIGHMFGPDSKKRFKAAGLGDKYEDCVGGKCGLSKDEATKLLSQDLKDVYVPRTKKLITNFDRLNPEAQSAAVGSVYRGGLSGSPKTLGLINQGKFKEAGKEFLNNKEYRESKKAGTGVYKRMDSYAKAISSATLRPNK
;
A
#
# COMPACT_ATOMS: atom_id res chain seq x y z
N ALA A 1 -1.23 72.27 13.37
CA ALA A 1 -1.50 70.84 13.65
C ALA A 1 -1.70 70.03 12.35
N LEU A 2 -0.69 70.02 11.46
CA LEU A 2 -0.72 69.34 10.15
C LEU A 2 0.63 68.66 9.84
N LYS A 3 1.39 68.27 10.87
CA LYS A 3 2.71 67.62 10.74
C LYS A 3 2.85 66.28 11.47
N GLN A 4 1.76 65.66 11.95
CA GLN A 4 1.82 64.33 12.59
C GLN A 4 0.97 63.23 11.93
N LEU A 5 0.23 63.51 10.85
CA LEU A 5 -0.53 62.48 10.12
C LEU A 5 0.18 61.94 8.86
N ALA A 6 1.29 62.54 8.42
CA ALA A 6 2.04 62.05 7.24
C ALA A 6 3.20 61.07 7.57
N ALA A 7 3.45 60.78 8.86
CA ALA A 7 4.59 59.95 9.29
C ALA A 7 4.25 58.46 9.49
N VAL A 8 2.98 58.06 9.45
CA VAL A 8 2.58 56.65 9.64
C VAL A 8 2.42 55.88 8.31
N GLU A 9 2.24 56.57 7.18
CA GLU A 9 2.00 55.92 5.89
C GLU A 9 3.28 55.64 5.06
N ILE A 10 4.41 56.24 5.42
CA ILE A 10 5.69 56.10 4.67
C ILE A 10 6.55 54.93 5.20
N SER A 11 6.30 54.42 6.41
CA SER A 11 7.03 53.25 6.95
C SER A 11 6.52 51.89 6.42
N LYS A 12 5.28 51.81 5.94
CA LYS A 12 4.71 50.55 5.40
C LYS A 12 5.03 50.27 3.93
N LYS A 13 5.50 51.24 3.15
CA LYS A 13 5.88 51.06 1.73
C LYS A 13 7.39 50.91 1.48
N LYS A 14 8.25 51.11 2.49
CA LYS A 14 9.71 50.99 2.37
C LYS A 14 10.27 49.59 2.68
N LYS A 15 9.42 48.62 3.05
CA LYS A 15 9.82 47.21 3.28
C LYS A 15 9.43 46.25 2.14
N LEU A 16 8.99 46.77 0.99
CA LEU A 16 8.51 45.97 -0.14
C LEU A 16 9.20 46.31 -1.48
N SER A 17 10.36 46.98 -1.45
CA SER A 17 11.15 47.27 -2.65
C SER A 17 12.60 46.78 -2.58
N GLU A 18 12.96 45.96 -1.59
CA GLU A 18 14.29 45.33 -1.47
C GLU A 18 14.40 44.01 -2.26
N GLN A 19 13.65 43.88 -3.36
CA GLN A 19 13.84 42.81 -4.32
C GLN A 19 13.74 43.38 -5.73
N ARG A 20 14.89 43.87 -6.21
CA ARG A 20 15.32 44.03 -7.62
C ARG A 20 16.59 44.88 -7.58
N GLY A 21 17.78 44.41 -7.90
CA GLY A 21 18.25 43.12 -8.39
C GLY A 21 19.75 43.25 -8.70
N VAL A 22 20.42 42.15 -9.06
CA VAL A 22 21.66 42.20 -9.85
C VAL A 22 21.69 40.97 -10.77
N MET A 23 22.05 41.26 -12.02
CA MET A 23 22.25 40.38 -13.17
C MET A 23 23.56 39.58 -13.11
N LEU A 24 23.58 38.46 -13.85
CA LEU A 24 24.71 37.78 -14.51
C LEU A 24 25.97 37.38 -13.68
N ALA A 25 26.21 36.07 -13.57
CA ALA A 25 27.44 35.40 -14.01
C ALA A 25 27.28 33.88 -13.82
N GLY A 26 27.78 33.10 -14.78
CA GLY A 26 27.65 31.65 -14.79
C GLY A 26 28.35 30.94 -13.63
N VAL A 27 27.86 29.73 -13.33
CA VAL A 27 28.55 28.48 -12.97
C VAL A 27 27.46 27.50 -12.53
N LEU A 28 27.61 26.22 -12.92
CA LEU A 28 26.72 25.11 -12.59
C LEU A 28 26.28 25.13 -11.11
N GLY A 29 24.97 25.11 -10.89
CA GLY A 29 24.40 24.94 -9.55
C GLY A 29 22.93 24.61 -9.63
N VAL A 30 22.60 23.32 -9.78
CA VAL A 30 21.22 22.84 -9.57
C VAL A 30 20.93 23.03 -8.08
N THR A 31 20.30 24.15 -7.70
CA THR A 31 19.77 24.31 -6.35
C THR A 31 18.53 23.42 -6.21
N THR A 32 18.75 22.16 -5.82
CA THR A 32 17.69 21.26 -5.39
C THR A 32 17.12 21.81 -4.08
N THR A 33 16.06 22.60 -4.19
CA THR A 33 15.19 22.88 -3.04
C THR A 33 14.61 21.55 -2.57
N VAL A 34 15.17 21.00 -1.49
CA VAL A 34 14.64 19.82 -0.81
C VAL A 34 13.42 20.30 -0.01
N PHE A 35 12.22 19.94 -0.46
CA PHE A 35 11.02 20.12 0.35
C PHE A 35 11.03 19.06 1.45
N SER A 36 10.55 19.34 2.65
CA SER A 36 10.40 18.32 3.69
C SER A 36 8.93 18.13 4.04
N GLU A 37 8.49 16.88 4.14
CA GLU A 37 7.12 16.53 4.52
C GLU A 37 7.10 15.93 5.93
N GLN A 38 6.15 16.38 6.75
CA GLN A 38 6.03 15.91 8.14
C GLN A 38 5.33 14.55 8.18
N TYR A 39 6.01 13.55 8.72
CA TYR A 39 5.59 12.16 8.84
C TYR A 39 5.45 11.76 10.31
N THR A 40 4.43 10.97 10.64
CA THR A 40 4.25 10.39 11.98
C THR A 40 4.70 8.93 11.97
N VAL A 41 5.78 8.63 12.69
CA VAL A 41 6.40 7.31 12.80
C VAL A 41 5.37 6.27 13.24
N GLN A 42 5.33 5.12 12.58
CA GLN A 42 4.42 4.01 12.90
C GLN A 42 5.15 2.87 13.61
N LYS A 43 4.40 1.95 14.23
CA LYS A 43 4.98 0.76 14.88
C LYS A 43 5.72 -0.10 13.85
N GLY A 44 7.02 -0.29 14.05
CA GLY A 44 7.89 -1.05 13.14
C GLY A 44 8.57 -0.20 12.05
N ASP A 45 8.56 1.12 12.19
CA ASP A 45 9.41 2.01 11.38
C ASP A 45 10.81 2.16 12.00
N TYR A 46 11.80 2.33 11.13
CA TYR A 46 13.18 2.72 11.44
C TYR A 46 13.69 3.58 10.27
N LEU A 47 14.67 4.45 10.49
CA LEU A 47 15.04 5.49 9.51
C LEU A 47 15.38 4.93 8.12
N GLY A 48 16.08 3.80 8.05
CA GLY A 48 16.45 3.17 6.78
C GLY A 48 15.25 2.68 5.94
N LYS A 49 14.12 2.36 6.59
CA LYS A 49 12.87 2.01 5.90
C LYS A 49 12.16 3.24 5.34
N LEU A 50 12.37 4.41 5.96
CA LEU A 50 11.70 5.66 5.60
C LEU A 50 12.45 6.47 4.54
N GLY A 51 13.71 6.12 4.25
CA GLY A 51 14.48 6.71 3.15
C GLY A 51 15.97 6.79 3.46
N ASN A 52 16.65 7.76 2.84
CA ASN A 52 18.07 7.99 3.08
C ASN A 52 18.28 8.58 4.49
N VAL A 53 18.85 7.77 5.38
CA VAL A 53 19.09 8.13 6.79
C VAL A 53 19.85 9.44 6.94
N LYS A 54 20.87 9.71 6.11
CA LYS A 54 21.68 10.94 6.22
C LYS A 54 20.87 12.19 5.89
N GLU A 55 20.01 12.11 4.89
CA GLU A 55 19.14 13.22 4.49
C GLU A 55 18.02 13.45 5.53
N ILE A 56 17.46 12.36 6.07
CA ILE A 56 16.44 12.44 7.12
C ILE A 56 17.03 13.04 8.39
N LEU A 57 18.22 12.62 8.84
CA LEU A 57 18.87 13.17 10.03
C LEU A 57 19.19 14.67 9.86
N LYS A 58 19.59 15.10 8.65
CA LYS A 58 19.82 16.52 8.35
C LYS A 58 18.56 17.37 8.53
N LEU A 59 17.39 16.80 8.26
CA LEU A 59 16.08 17.46 8.41
C LEU A 59 15.47 17.28 9.81
N ASN A 60 16.07 16.44 10.65
CA ASN A 60 15.60 16.14 12.00
C ASN A 60 16.73 16.22 13.05
N PRO A 61 17.29 17.42 13.32
CA PRO A 61 18.33 17.60 14.34
C PRO A 61 17.94 17.13 15.75
N GLN A 62 16.64 16.97 16.01
CA GLN A 62 16.10 16.46 17.27
C GLN A 62 16.32 14.94 17.48
N ILE A 63 16.63 14.18 16.43
CA ILE A 63 16.92 12.75 16.52
C ILE A 63 18.39 12.59 16.91
N LYS A 64 18.64 12.41 18.21
CA LYS A 64 20.00 12.21 18.76
C LYS A 64 20.53 10.80 18.53
N ASP A 65 19.63 9.82 18.53
CA ASP A 65 19.93 8.41 18.27
C ASP A 65 19.17 7.96 17.01
N PRO A 66 19.86 7.72 15.89
CA PRO A 66 19.25 7.30 14.62
C PRO A 66 18.48 5.97 14.69
N ASP A 67 18.83 5.08 15.63
CA ASP A 67 18.20 3.77 15.76
C ASP A 67 16.95 3.80 16.66
N LEU A 68 16.71 4.91 17.36
CA LEU A 68 15.63 5.05 18.34
C LEU A 68 14.57 6.08 17.90
N ILE A 69 13.75 5.70 16.92
CA ILE A 69 12.50 6.41 16.61
C ILE A 69 11.29 5.66 17.19
N ARG A 70 10.33 6.41 17.76
CA ARG A 70 9.17 5.82 18.45
C ARG A 70 7.86 6.04 17.68
N PRO A 71 6.93 5.08 17.69
CA PRO A 71 5.61 5.28 17.09
C PRO A 71 4.91 6.51 17.68
N GLY A 72 4.31 7.34 16.82
CA GLY A 72 3.71 8.63 17.18
C GLY A 72 4.68 9.82 17.11
N GLN A 73 5.99 9.60 16.95
CA GLN A 73 6.97 10.67 16.79
C GLN A 73 6.82 11.35 15.44
N LYS A 74 6.82 12.69 15.41
CA LYS A 74 6.77 13.48 14.18
C LYS A 74 8.19 13.77 13.68
N ILE A 75 8.48 13.42 12.43
CA ILE A 75 9.77 13.63 11.76
C ILE A 75 9.57 14.22 10.36
N ASN A 76 10.58 14.87 9.79
CA ASN A 76 10.58 15.47 8.47
C ASN A 76 11.30 14.55 7.48
N LEU A 77 10.63 14.12 6.41
CA LEU A 77 11.26 13.30 5.36
C LEU A 77 11.64 14.18 4.15
N PRO A 78 12.77 13.90 3.46
CA PRO A 78 13.14 14.63 2.26
C PRO A 78 12.17 14.32 1.11
N GLY A 79 11.50 15.34 0.61
CA GLY A 79 10.57 15.29 -0.50
C GLY A 79 11.29 15.35 -1.84
N LYS A 80 11.04 14.37 -2.71
CA LYS A 80 11.40 14.44 -4.13
C LYS A 80 10.37 15.29 -4.87
N LYS A 81 10.79 16.36 -5.54
CA LYS A 81 9.94 17.13 -6.47
C LYS A 81 9.43 16.20 -7.57
N THR A 82 8.13 15.88 -7.54
CA THR A 82 7.34 15.70 -8.77
C THR A 82 6.59 17.01 -8.99
N ALA A 83 6.63 17.53 -10.21
CA ALA A 83 6.09 18.84 -10.56
C ALA A 83 4.60 18.95 -10.19
N VAL A 84 4.23 20.00 -9.46
CA VAL A 84 2.84 20.34 -9.16
C VAL A 84 2.24 21.10 -10.35
N PRO A 85 1.08 20.71 -10.94
CA PRO A 85 0.39 21.52 -11.93
C PRO A 85 -0.37 22.67 -11.26
N LYS A 86 -0.25 23.86 -11.87
CA LYS A 86 -1.02 25.08 -11.59
C LYS A 86 -2.50 24.87 -11.95
N ALA A 87 -3.40 25.53 -11.21
CA ALA A 87 -4.84 25.25 -11.17
C ALA A 87 -5.65 25.56 -12.46
N THR A 88 -6.78 24.83 -12.57
CA THR A 88 -7.98 24.89 -13.46
C THR A 88 -7.87 24.27 -14.87
N PRO A 89 -8.91 23.58 -15.42
CA PRO A 89 -10.25 23.25 -14.90
C PRO A 89 -10.38 21.79 -14.41
N LYS A 90 -11.49 21.46 -13.73
CA LYS A 90 -11.86 20.16 -13.13
C LYS A 90 -11.66 18.96 -14.08
N VAL A 91 -10.44 18.42 -14.11
CA VAL A 91 -10.15 17.10 -14.67
C VAL A 91 -10.31 16.07 -13.55
N ALA A 92 -11.12 15.05 -13.82
CA ALA A 92 -11.49 14.00 -12.87
C ALA A 92 -10.24 13.41 -12.17
N PRO A 93 -10.30 13.16 -10.84
CA PRO A 93 -9.14 12.70 -10.10
C PRO A 93 -8.69 11.33 -10.61
N LYS A 94 -7.40 11.23 -10.97
CA LYS A 94 -6.70 9.95 -11.08
C LYS A 94 -6.83 9.22 -9.73
N PRO A 95 -7.21 7.93 -9.68
CA PRO A 95 -7.73 7.32 -8.45
C PRO A 95 -6.69 7.30 -7.33
N ALA A 96 -7.11 7.66 -6.12
CA ALA A 96 -6.39 7.32 -4.90
C ALA A 96 -6.09 5.81 -4.90
N VAL A 97 -4.87 5.42 -4.51
CA VAL A 97 -4.43 4.02 -4.40
C VAL A 97 -5.54 3.20 -3.74
N THR A 98 -6.21 2.37 -4.55
CA THR A 98 -7.40 1.63 -4.16
C THR A 98 -7.03 0.45 -3.29
N GLY A 99 -7.95 -0.01 -2.41
CA GLY A 99 -7.70 -1.07 -1.42
C GLY A 99 -7.02 -2.34 -1.95
N THR A 100 -7.21 -2.70 -3.22
CA THR A 100 -6.56 -3.86 -3.88
C THR A 100 -5.03 -3.75 -3.94
N GLU A 101 -4.47 -2.55 -4.10
CA GLU A 101 -3.01 -2.37 -4.08
C GLU A 101 -2.45 -2.55 -2.67
N SER A 102 -3.20 -2.14 -1.64
CA SER A 102 -2.85 -2.40 -0.24
C SER A 102 -2.91 -3.90 0.04
N PHE A 103 -3.98 -4.57 -0.37
CA PHE A 103 -4.12 -6.02 -0.20
C PHE A 103 -2.99 -6.76 -0.92
N ALA A 104 -2.64 -6.36 -2.14
CA ALA A 104 -1.54 -6.98 -2.88
C ALA A 104 -0.20 -6.84 -2.11
N LYS A 105 0.07 -5.68 -1.51
CA LYS A 105 1.26 -5.47 -0.67
C LYS A 105 1.25 -6.32 0.61
N ASP A 106 0.08 -6.53 1.21
CA ASP A 106 -0.06 -7.39 2.40
C ASP A 106 0.11 -8.88 2.05
N LEU A 107 -0.36 -9.31 0.89
CA LEU A 107 -0.32 -10.72 0.45
C LEU A 107 1.04 -11.11 -0.15
N ALA A 108 1.67 -10.22 -0.92
CA ALA A 108 2.88 -10.51 -1.69
C ALA A 108 4.04 -11.13 -0.88
N PRO A 109 4.34 -10.68 0.36
CA PRO A 109 5.40 -11.29 1.18
C PRO A 109 5.14 -12.74 1.56
N HIS A 110 3.90 -13.19 1.41
CA HIS A 110 3.41 -14.44 1.98
C HIS A 110 3.12 -15.50 0.90
N GLU A 111 2.64 -15.14 -0.28
CA GLU A 111 2.25 -16.11 -1.32
C GLU A 111 3.44 -16.76 -2.06
N GLY A 112 4.63 -16.17 -1.97
CA GLY A 112 5.81 -16.60 -2.72
C GLY A 112 5.87 -15.97 -4.11
N TYR A 113 7.09 -15.75 -4.59
CA TYR A 113 7.37 -15.08 -5.85
C TYR A 113 8.19 -15.97 -6.78
N ARG A 114 7.79 -16.02 -8.05
CA ARG A 114 8.49 -16.69 -9.15
C ARG A 114 8.57 -15.72 -10.33
N SER A 115 9.78 -15.32 -10.69
CA SER A 115 10.00 -14.36 -11.79
C SER A 115 9.56 -14.93 -13.14
N HIS A 116 9.76 -16.22 -13.35
CA HIS A 116 9.41 -16.93 -14.59
C HIS A 116 8.20 -17.86 -14.37
N VAL A 117 7.62 -18.32 -15.47
CA VAL A 117 6.52 -19.30 -15.46
C VAL A 117 6.97 -20.59 -14.78
N TYR A 118 6.09 -21.15 -13.98
CA TYR A 118 6.23 -22.44 -13.34
C TYR A 118 4.91 -23.21 -13.41
N LYS A 119 4.97 -24.53 -13.18
CA LYS A 119 3.77 -25.34 -12.98
C LYS A 119 3.41 -25.33 -11.50
N ASP A 120 2.15 -25.01 -11.19
CA ASP A 120 1.64 -25.18 -9.83
C ASP A 120 1.52 -26.68 -9.46
N HIS A 121 1.08 -26.98 -8.24
CA HIS A 121 0.88 -28.36 -7.77
C HIS A 121 -0.17 -29.15 -8.57
N LYS A 122 -0.99 -28.48 -9.38
CA LYS A 122 -1.98 -29.07 -10.30
C LYS A 122 -1.47 -29.12 -11.74
N GLY A 123 -0.23 -28.70 -12.00
CA GLY A 123 0.36 -28.66 -13.32
C GLY A 123 0.00 -27.41 -14.15
N ASN A 124 -0.74 -26.45 -13.60
CA ASN A 124 -1.18 -25.27 -14.34
C ASN A 124 -0.05 -24.25 -14.50
N PRO A 125 0.09 -23.61 -15.67
CA PRO A 125 1.07 -22.56 -15.88
C PRO A 125 0.71 -21.34 -15.02
N THR A 126 1.68 -20.90 -14.23
CA THR A 126 1.54 -19.85 -13.23
C THR A 126 2.78 -18.95 -13.23
N ILE A 127 2.65 -17.66 -12.92
CA ILE A 127 3.78 -16.72 -12.85
C ILE A 127 3.62 -15.72 -11.70
N GLY A 128 4.73 -15.09 -11.30
CA GLY A 128 4.73 -13.96 -10.38
C GLY A 128 4.33 -14.40 -8.98
N ILE A 129 3.25 -13.81 -8.47
CA ILE A 129 2.68 -14.14 -7.17
C ILE A 129 1.37 -14.88 -7.42
N GLY A 130 1.47 -16.16 -7.78
CA GLY A 130 0.34 -17.07 -7.98
C GLY A 130 -0.65 -16.69 -9.09
N HIS A 131 -0.23 -15.91 -10.09
CA HIS A 131 -1.08 -15.63 -11.25
C HIS A 131 -1.14 -16.87 -12.16
N MET A 132 -2.24 -17.63 -12.06
CA MET A 132 -2.52 -18.74 -12.98
C MET A 132 -2.99 -18.17 -14.32
N PHE A 133 -2.37 -18.59 -15.42
CA PHE A 133 -2.80 -18.15 -16.75
C PHE A 133 -4.19 -18.68 -17.08
N GLY A 134 -5.02 -17.82 -17.67
CA GLY A 134 -6.37 -18.13 -18.14
C GLY A 134 -6.88 -17.12 -19.16
N PRO A 135 -8.14 -17.23 -19.60
CA PRO A 135 -8.69 -16.42 -20.70
C PRO A 135 -8.57 -14.90 -20.49
N ASP A 136 -8.72 -14.43 -19.25
CA ASP A 136 -8.64 -13.01 -18.89
C ASP A 136 -7.22 -12.52 -18.56
N SER A 137 -6.21 -13.40 -18.60
CA SER A 137 -4.84 -13.02 -18.21
C SER A 137 -4.31 -11.88 -19.07
N LYS A 138 -4.52 -11.92 -20.40
CA LYS A 138 -4.10 -10.82 -21.30
C LYS A 138 -4.67 -9.46 -20.88
N LYS A 139 -5.94 -9.43 -20.49
CA LYS A 139 -6.63 -8.23 -20.00
C LYS A 139 -5.99 -7.74 -18.70
N ARG A 140 -5.71 -8.62 -17.73
CA ARG A 140 -5.09 -8.26 -16.45
C ARG A 140 -3.64 -7.78 -16.61
N PHE A 141 -2.87 -8.42 -17.49
CA PHE A 141 -1.52 -7.95 -17.85
C PHE A 141 -1.57 -6.53 -18.42
N LYS A 142 -2.46 -6.26 -19.38
CA LYS A 142 -2.65 -4.90 -19.92
C LYS A 142 -3.04 -3.90 -18.84
N ALA A 143 -3.98 -4.25 -17.96
CA ALA A 143 -4.41 -3.39 -16.85
C ALA A 143 -3.30 -3.14 -15.81
N ALA A 144 -2.37 -4.08 -15.65
CA ALA A 144 -1.19 -3.94 -14.79
C ALA A 144 -0.05 -3.11 -15.43
N GLY A 145 -0.20 -2.67 -16.69
CA GLY A 145 0.87 -2.02 -17.45
C GLY A 145 1.96 -2.99 -17.93
N LEU A 146 1.60 -4.27 -18.07
CA LEU A 146 2.48 -5.37 -18.48
C LEU A 146 2.02 -6.00 -19.80
N GLY A 147 1.17 -5.32 -20.56
CA GLY A 147 0.57 -5.85 -21.79
C GLY A 147 1.60 -6.38 -22.78
N ASP A 148 2.70 -5.65 -22.97
CA ASP A 148 3.78 -6.01 -23.90
C ASP A 148 4.56 -7.26 -23.48
N LYS A 149 4.52 -7.61 -22.19
CA LYS A 149 5.17 -8.82 -21.66
C LYS A 149 4.30 -10.07 -21.79
N TYR A 150 3.01 -9.93 -22.09
CA TYR A 150 2.06 -11.05 -21.99
C TYR A 150 2.45 -12.23 -22.89
N GLU A 151 2.73 -11.99 -24.18
CA GLU A 151 3.03 -13.07 -25.13
C GLU A 151 4.34 -13.79 -24.76
N ASP A 152 5.37 -13.05 -24.34
CA ASP A 152 6.62 -13.63 -23.84
C ASP A 152 6.41 -14.45 -22.57
N CYS A 153 5.53 -13.98 -21.68
CA CYS A 153 5.21 -14.69 -20.45
C CYS A 153 4.47 -16.00 -20.74
N VAL A 154 3.47 -15.99 -21.62
CA VAL A 154 2.77 -17.21 -22.04
C VAL A 154 3.75 -18.19 -22.71
N GLY A 155 4.70 -17.69 -23.50
CA GLY A 155 5.76 -18.47 -24.13
C GLY A 155 6.89 -18.92 -23.18
N GLY A 156 6.83 -18.57 -21.89
CA GLY A 156 7.84 -18.95 -20.88
C GLY A 156 9.17 -18.19 -20.95
N LYS A 157 9.24 -17.12 -21.74
CA LYS A 157 10.47 -16.34 -21.99
C LYS A 157 10.57 -15.07 -21.15
N CYS A 158 9.50 -14.67 -20.46
CA CYS A 158 9.51 -13.45 -19.67
C CYS A 158 10.02 -13.68 -18.23
N GLY A 159 10.67 -12.65 -17.70
CA GLY A 159 10.88 -12.45 -16.27
C GLY A 159 10.08 -11.26 -15.78
N LEU A 160 9.17 -11.47 -14.84
CA LEU A 160 8.54 -10.39 -14.07
C LEU A 160 9.44 -10.02 -12.91
N SER A 161 9.57 -8.73 -12.61
CA SER A 161 10.13 -8.26 -11.33
C SER A 161 9.10 -8.45 -10.20
N LYS A 162 9.53 -8.32 -8.94
CA LYS A 162 8.63 -8.42 -7.79
C LYS A 162 7.54 -7.34 -7.82
N ASP A 163 7.88 -6.14 -8.25
CA ASP A 163 6.93 -5.02 -8.36
C ASP A 163 5.93 -5.27 -9.50
N GLU A 164 6.38 -5.81 -10.64
CA GLU A 164 5.51 -6.19 -11.74
C GLU A 164 4.56 -7.32 -11.33
N ALA A 165 5.08 -8.35 -10.67
CA ALA A 165 4.25 -9.43 -10.12
C ALA A 165 3.24 -8.92 -9.08
N THR A 166 3.59 -7.90 -8.29
CA THR A 166 2.68 -7.27 -7.33
C THR A 166 1.60 -6.44 -8.04
N LYS A 167 1.93 -5.74 -9.12
CA LYS A 167 0.94 -5.04 -9.97
C LYS A 167 -0.04 -6.04 -10.60
N LEU A 168 0.47 -7.17 -11.09
CA LEU A 168 -0.36 -8.23 -11.65
C LEU A 168 -1.29 -8.83 -10.58
N LEU A 169 -0.75 -9.15 -9.39
CA LEU A 169 -1.55 -9.59 -8.25
C LEU A 169 -2.65 -8.59 -7.90
N SER A 170 -2.36 -7.28 -7.89
CA SER A 170 -3.39 -6.25 -7.64
C SER A 170 -4.55 -6.34 -8.63
N GLN A 171 -4.28 -6.64 -9.91
CA GLN A 171 -5.34 -6.86 -10.91
C GLN A 171 -6.09 -8.18 -10.67
N ASP A 172 -5.41 -9.25 -10.28
CA ASP A 172 -6.09 -10.50 -9.92
C ASP A 172 -7.01 -10.31 -8.71
N LEU A 173 -6.54 -9.59 -7.68
CA LEU A 173 -7.35 -9.26 -6.50
C LEU A 173 -8.57 -8.43 -6.89
N LYS A 174 -8.39 -7.44 -7.77
CA LYS A 174 -9.48 -6.57 -8.24
C LYS A 174 -10.52 -7.33 -9.04
N ASP A 175 -10.10 -8.14 -10.01
CA ASP A 175 -11.01 -8.73 -10.99
C ASP A 175 -11.62 -10.04 -10.49
N VAL A 176 -10.94 -10.77 -9.60
CA VAL A 176 -11.36 -12.11 -9.17
C VAL A 176 -11.68 -12.15 -7.68
N TYR A 177 -10.71 -11.82 -6.82
CA TYR A 177 -10.78 -12.20 -5.41
C TYR A 177 -11.58 -11.25 -4.54
N VAL A 178 -11.57 -9.94 -4.80
CA VAL A 178 -12.46 -8.98 -4.12
C VAL A 178 -13.92 -9.27 -4.48
N PRO A 179 -14.32 -9.39 -5.76
CA PRO A 179 -15.70 -9.75 -6.12
C PRO A 179 -16.14 -11.08 -5.51
N ARG A 180 -15.28 -12.10 -5.54
CA ARG A 180 -15.55 -13.40 -4.90
C ARG A 180 -15.75 -13.26 -3.39
N THR A 181 -14.89 -12.50 -2.71
CA THR A 181 -15.00 -12.26 -1.27
C THR A 181 -16.30 -11.53 -0.93
N LYS A 182 -16.70 -10.52 -1.72
CA LYS A 182 -17.98 -9.81 -1.53
C LYS A 182 -19.20 -10.72 -1.65
N LYS A 183 -19.16 -11.72 -2.54
CA LYS A 183 -20.23 -12.72 -2.65
C LYS A 183 -20.34 -13.62 -1.41
N LEU A 184 -19.22 -13.87 -0.73
CA LEU A 184 -19.17 -14.72 0.47
C LEU A 184 -19.46 -13.94 1.76
N ILE A 185 -19.08 -12.66 1.79
CA ILE A 185 -19.16 -11.78 2.95
C ILE A 185 -20.00 -10.56 2.56
N THR A 186 -21.29 -10.63 2.88
CA THR A 186 -22.30 -9.63 2.51
C THR A 186 -22.02 -8.23 3.07
N ASN A 187 -21.35 -8.16 4.22
CA ASN A 187 -20.95 -6.92 4.89
C ASN A 187 -19.51 -6.50 4.56
N PHE A 188 -18.87 -7.07 3.53
CA PHE A 188 -17.45 -6.87 3.24
C PHE A 188 -17.05 -5.39 3.13
N ASP A 189 -17.83 -4.59 2.42
CA ASP A 189 -17.50 -3.17 2.19
C ASP A 189 -17.55 -2.33 3.48
N ARG A 190 -18.19 -2.84 4.53
CA ARG A 190 -18.29 -2.20 5.85
C ARG A 190 -17.19 -2.64 6.81
N LEU A 191 -16.53 -3.78 6.54
CA LEU A 191 -15.41 -4.22 7.36
C LEU A 191 -14.30 -3.16 7.42
N ASN A 192 -13.55 -3.14 8.52
CA ASN A 192 -12.31 -2.38 8.62
C ASN A 192 -11.23 -2.94 7.67
N PRO A 193 -10.24 -2.13 7.25
CA PRO A 193 -9.28 -2.50 6.22
C PRO A 193 -8.51 -3.80 6.49
N GLU A 194 -8.14 -4.05 7.75
CA GLU A 194 -7.40 -5.26 8.14
C GLU A 194 -8.24 -6.52 7.92
N ALA A 195 -9.52 -6.47 8.28
CA ALA A 195 -10.44 -7.58 8.07
C ALA A 195 -10.77 -7.78 6.58
N GLN A 196 -10.85 -6.71 5.80
CA GLN A 196 -10.98 -6.81 4.34
C GLN A 196 -9.75 -7.50 3.71
N SER A 197 -8.54 -7.05 4.09
CA SER A 197 -7.28 -7.61 3.60
C SER A 197 -7.15 -9.10 3.98
N ALA A 198 -7.42 -9.44 5.24
CA ALA A 198 -7.41 -10.82 5.72
C ALA A 198 -8.45 -11.69 5.01
N ALA A 199 -9.66 -11.17 4.76
CA ALA A 199 -10.70 -11.91 4.06
C ALA A 199 -10.29 -12.20 2.61
N VAL A 200 -9.82 -11.19 1.89
CA VAL A 200 -9.35 -11.33 0.50
C VAL A 200 -8.17 -12.29 0.42
N GLY A 201 -7.17 -12.16 1.30
CA GLY A 201 -6.01 -13.04 1.34
C GLY A 201 -6.33 -14.48 1.73
N SER A 202 -7.34 -14.70 2.58
CA SER A 202 -7.82 -16.03 2.91
C SER A 202 -8.59 -16.66 1.74
N VAL A 203 -9.45 -15.90 1.04
CA VAL A 203 -10.16 -16.38 -0.16
C VAL A 203 -9.17 -16.67 -1.31
N TYR A 204 -8.13 -15.84 -1.47
CA TYR A 204 -7.07 -16.04 -2.45
C TYR A 204 -6.42 -17.42 -2.35
N ARG A 205 -6.12 -17.84 -1.11
CA ARG A 205 -5.52 -19.15 -0.79
C ARG A 205 -6.51 -20.31 -0.75
N GLY A 206 -7.81 -20.02 -0.77
CA GLY A 206 -8.85 -21.03 -0.63
C GLY A 206 -9.28 -21.32 0.82
N GLY A 207 -8.75 -20.61 1.82
CA GLY A 207 -9.05 -20.83 3.24
C GLY A 207 -10.49 -20.48 3.59
N LEU A 208 -10.87 -19.20 3.51
CA LEU A 208 -12.24 -18.77 3.83
C LEU A 208 -13.30 -19.37 2.88
N SER A 209 -12.97 -19.58 1.60
CA SER A 209 -13.91 -20.18 0.65
C SER A 209 -14.29 -21.63 0.99
N GLY A 210 -13.45 -22.34 1.75
CA GLY A 210 -13.74 -23.68 2.26
C GLY A 210 -14.28 -23.70 3.70
N SER A 211 -14.60 -22.54 4.28
CA SER A 211 -14.94 -22.40 5.71
C SER A 211 -16.36 -21.83 5.91
N PRO A 212 -17.44 -22.57 5.56
CA PRO A 212 -18.80 -22.06 5.57
C PRO A 212 -19.26 -21.59 6.96
N LYS A 213 -18.84 -22.26 8.03
CA LYS A 213 -19.18 -21.86 9.41
C LYS A 213 -18.52 -20.54 9.81
N THR A 214 -17.24 -20.35 9.47
CA THR A 214 -16.54 -19.07 9.66
C THR A 214 -17.24 -17.95 8.89
N LEU A 215 -17.58 -18.17 7.61
CA LEU A 215 -18.30 -17.20 6.80
C LEU A 215 -19.67 -16.83 7.40
N GLY A 216 -20.41 -17.82 7.90
CA GLY A 216 -21.67 -17.60 8.62
C GLY A 216 -21.51 -16.68 9.83
N LEU A 217 -20.47 -16.91 10.64
CA LEU A 217 -20.18 -16.06 11.81
C LEU A 217 -19.78 -14.64 11.42
N ILE A 218 -18.97 -14.46 10.36
CA ILE A 218 -18.61 -13.12 9.84
C ILE A 218 -19.85 -12.36 9.38
N ASN A 219 -20.74 -13.00 8.62
CA ASN A 219 -21.98 -12.38 8.12
C ASN A 219 -22.95 -12.03 9.25
N GLN A 220 -22.94 -12.79 10.36
CA GLN A 220 -23.69 -12.47 11.58
C GLN A 220 -23.02 -11.37 12.44
N GLY A 221 -21.83 -10.88 12.07
CA GLY A 221 -21.06 -9.94 12.89
C GLY A 221 -20.42 -10.55 14.15
N LYS A 222 -20.45 -11.89 14.27
CA LYS A 222 -19.85 -12.66 15.37
C LYS A 222 -18.36 -12.88 15.13
N PHE A 223 -17.64 -11.76 15.09
CA PHE A 223 -16.25 -11.71 14.64
C PHE A 223 -15.28 -12.49 15.54
N LYS A 224 -15.43 -12.38 16.86
CA LYS A 224 -14.60 -13.11 17.83
C LYS A 224 -14.77 -14.62 17.67
N GLU A 225 -15.99 -15.10 17.48
CA GLU A 225 -16.30 -16.50 17.22
C GLU A 225 -15.76 -16.94 15.86
N ALA A 226 -15.90 -16.10 14.83
CA ALA A 226 -15.41 -16.39 13.49
C ALA A 226 -13.89 -16.62 13.47
N GLY A 227 -13.11 -15.80 14.16
CA GLY A 227 -11.66 -15.99 14.22
C GLY A 227 -11.25 -17.27 14.94
N LYS A 228 -11.96 -17.65 16.02
CA LYS A 228 -11.75 -18.94 16.70
C LYS A 228 -12.09 -20.12 15.78
N GLU A 229 -13.23 -20.05 15.10
CA GLU A 229 -13.66 -21.09 14.15
C GLU A 229 -12.69 -21.20 12.96
N PHE A 230 -12.16 -20.09 12.46
CA PHE A 230 -11.19 -20.08 11.36
C PHE A 230 -9.93 -20.89 11.69
N LEU A 231 -9.47 -20.86 12.96
CA LEU A 231 -8.33 -21.66 13.42
C LEU A 231 -8.71 -23.10 13.78
N ASN A 232 -10.00 -23.43 13.84
CA ASN A 232 -10.46 -24.81 13.95
C ASN A 232 -10.35 -25.53 12.59
N ASN A 233 -9.13 -25.60 12.07
CA ASN A 233 -8.82 -26.07 10.74
C ASN A 233 -7.67 -27.09 10.78
N LYS A 234 -7.75 -28.12 9.92
CA LYS A 234 -6.73 -29.18 9.84
C LYS A 234 -5.37 -28.64 9.39
N GLU A 235 -5.32 -27.83 8.34
CA GLU A 235 -4.12 -27.18 7.81
C GLU A 235 -3.45 -26.31 8.88
N TYR A 236 -4.22 -25.58 9.68
CA TYR A 236 -3.68 -24.80 10.80
C TYR A 236 -2.94 -25.69 11.80
N ARG A 237 -3.59 -26.76 12.27
CA ARG A 237 -3.02 -27.69 13.25
C ARG A 237 -1.77 -28.39 12.72
N GLU A 238 -1.81 -28.83 11.47
CA GLU A 238 -0.68 -29.50 10.79
C GLU A 238 0.48 -28.54 10.58
N SER A 239 0.21 -27.33 10.06
CA SER A 239 1.23 -26.30 9.86
C SER A 239 1.88 -25.88 11.18
N LYS A 240 1.11 -25.76 12.26
CA LYS A 240 1.61 -25.40 13.59
C LYS A 240 2.52 -26.50 14.15
N LYS A 241 2.14 -27.77 13.97
CA LYS A 241 2.98 -28.92 14.34
C LYS A 241 4.28 -28.97 13.52
N ALA A 242 4.19 -28.69 12.22
CA ALA A 242 5.32 -28.69 11.30
C ALA A 242 6.16 -27.39 11.34
N GLY A 243 5.74 -26.36 12.07
CA GLY A 243 6.45 -25.08 12.18
C GLY A 243 6.49 -24.24 10.89
N THR A 244 5.58 -24.45 9.94
CA THR A 244 5.62 -23.77 8.64
C THR A 244 5.08 -22.33 8.70
N GLY A 245 5.29 -21.53 7.65
CA GLY A 245 4.78 -20.15 7.61
C GLY A 245 3.24 -20.03 7.53
N VAL A 246 2.52 -21.11 7.29
CA VAL A 246 1.06 -21.09 7.07
C VAL A 246 0.30 -20.75 8.35
N TYR A 247 0.60 -21.42 9.48
CA TYR A 247 -0.10 -21.18 10.75
C TYR A 247 0.06 -19.73 11.23
N LYS A 248 1.25 -19.14 11.07
CA LYS A 248 1.52 -17.74 11.44
C LYS A 248 0.62 -16.77 10.69
N ARG A 249 0.38 -17.05 9.40
CA ARG A 249 -0.51 -16.26 8.56
C ARG A 249 -1.97 -16.48 8.93
N MET A 250 -2.35 -17.73 9.19
CA MET A 250 -3.70 -18.04 9.67
C MET A 250 -3.99 -17.38 11.02
N ASP A 251 -3.03 -17.32 11.95
CA ASP A 251 -3.14 -16.57 13.20
C ASP A 251 -3.36 -15.07 12.94
N SER A 252 -2.62 -14.48 11.98
CA SER A 252 -2.81 -13.09 11.57
C SER A 252 -4.21 -12.83 11.02
N TYR A 253 -4.70 -13.71 10.12
CA TYR A 253 -6.06 -13.61 9.58
C TYR A 253 -7.12 -13.81 10.66
N ALA A 254 -6.97 -14.80 11.53
CA ALA A 254 -7.89 -15.04 12.65
C ALA A 254 -7.96 -13.83 13.58
N LYS A 255 -6.83 -13.18 13.84
CA LYS A 255 -6.76 -11.96 14.66
C LYS A 255 -7.48 -10.79 13.97
N ALA A 256 -7.24 -10.58 12.69
CA ALA A 256 -7.90 -9.53 11.91
C ALA A 256 -9.42 -9.76 11.84
N ILE A 257 -9.85 -11.01 11.60
CA ILE A 257 -11.26 -11.42 11.63
C ILE A 257 -11.84 -11.20 13.03
N SER A 258 -11.16 -11.60 14.10
CA SER A 258 -11.64 -11.46 15.49
C SER A 258 -11.80 -10.01 15.92
N SER A 259 -10.96 -9.12 15.38
CA SER A 259 -10.93 -7.70 15.68
C SER A 259 -11.74 -6.88 14.68
N ALA A 260 -12.49 -7.54 13.79
CA ALA A 260 -13.23 -6.88 12.75
C ALA A 260 -14.32 -5.98 13.34
N THR A 261 -14.56 -4.86 12.67
CA THR A 261 -15.65 -3.94 13.00
C THR A 261 -16.45 -3.62 11.75
N LEU A 262 -17.70 -3.24 11.93
CA LEU A 262 -18.56 -2.76 10.85
C LEU A 262 -18.69 -1.25 10.93
N ARG A 263 -18.24 -0.58 9.88
CA ARG A 263 -18.54 0.84 9.67
C ARG A 263 -20.06 1.04 9.56
N PRO A 264 -20.57 2.20 10.03
CA PRO A 264 -21.98 2.54 9.88
C PRO A 264 -22.37 2.55 8.39
N ASN A 265 -23.64 2.28 8.12
CA ASN A 265 -24.17 2.47 6.76
C ASN A 265 -24.04 3.96 6.40
N LYS A 266 -23.60 4.24 5.17
CA LYS A 266 -23.67 5.57 4.60
C LYS A 266 -25.10 5.89 4.19
#